data_AF-A0A8J6TQ55-F1
#
_entry.id   AF-A0A8J6TQ55-F1
#
_cell.length_a   1.000
_cell.length_b   1.000
_cell.length_c   1.000
_cell.angle_alpha   90.00
_cell.angle_beta   90.00
_cell.angle_gamma   90.00
#
_symmetry.space_group_name_H-M   'P 1'
#
loop_
_entity.id
_entity.type
_entity.pdbx_description
1 polymer ?
#
loop_
_entity_poly.entity_id
_entity_poly.type
_entity_poly.pdbx_seq_one_letter_code
_entity_poly.pdbx_strand_id
1 'polypeptide(L)'
;MKRSLLWHIGYVHRLAQESGLFLNDRELLNCEHCGLQEDVDITGRLITYKSGEAVFDSGMRFEKGEGGTYVCPICGEPAREG
;
A
#
# COMPACT_ATOMS: atom_id res chain seq x y z
N MET A 1 2.70 11.19 35.96
CA MET A 1 1.75 11.20 34.82
C MET A 1 2.34 10.41 33.65
N LYS A 2 2.15 9.10 33.61
CA LYS A 2 2.43 8.29 32.41
C LYS A 2 1.17 8.37 31.52
N ARG A 3 1.09 9.38 30.64
CA ARG A 3 0.18 9.24 29.49
C ARG A 3 0.69 8.02 28.73
N SER A 4 -0.09 6.93 28.75
CA SER A 4 0.32 5.60 28.30
C SER A 4 1.01 5.65 26.93
N LEU A 5 2.21 5.07 26.81
CA LEU A 5 2.98 4.98 25.55
C LEU A 5 2.12 4.40 24.41
N LEU A 6 1.22 3.46 24.75
CA LEU A 6 0.29 2.85 23.82
C LEU A 6 -0.64 3.87 23.14
N TRP A 7 -1.11 4.87 23.89
CA TRP A 7 -1.96 5.91 23.32
C TRP A 7 -1.20 6.76 22.30
N HIS A 8 0.07 7.11 22.60
CA HIS A 8 0.88 7.92 21.68
C HIS A 8 1.20 7.16 20.39
N ILE A 9 1.52 5.87 20.50
CA ILE A 9 1.75 5.01 19.33
C ILE A 9 0.48 4.95 18.46
N GLY A 10 -0.67 4.67 19.07
CA GLY A 10 -1.95 4.63 18.35
C GLY A 10 -2.32 5.96 17.70
N TYR A 11 -2.06 7.07 18.39
CA TYR A 11 -2.30 8.41 17.86
C TYR A 11 -1.42 8.72 16.64
N VAL A 12 -0.11 8.43 16.72
CA VAL A 12 0.82 8.62 15.61
C VAL A 12 0.45 7.75 14.42
N HIS A 13 0.07 6.49 14.67
CA HIS A 13 -0.35 5.57 13.61
C HIS A 13 -1.59 6.07 12.86
N ARG A 14 -2.60 6.56 13.59
CA ARG A 14 -3.79 7.18 12.99
C ARG A 14 -3.45 8.41 12.15
N LEU A 15 -2.56 9.28 12.66
CA LEU A 15 -2.13 10.46 11.90
C LEU A 15 -1.42 10.07 10.59
N ALA A 16 -0.60 9.03 10.63
CA ALA A 16 0.07 8.53 9.44
C ALA A 16 -0.94 7.99 8.41
N GLN A 17 -1.95 7.22 8.85
CA GLN A 17 -3.05 6.75 8.00
C GLN A 17 -3.82 7.90 7.35
N GLU A 18 -4.24 8.88 8.16
CA GLU A 18 -4.98 10.06 7.69
C GLU A 18 -4.16 10.92 6.72
N SER A 19 -2.82 10.84 6.79
CA SER A 19 -1.89 11.55 5.91
C SER A 19 -1.56 10.78 4.61
N GLY A 20 -2.12 9.58 4.44
CA GLY A 20 -1.86 8.71 3.29
C GLY A 20 -0.47 8.05 3.30
N LEU A 21 0.19 7.99 4.46
CA LEU A 21 1.47 7.30 4.60
C LEU A 21 1.25 5.79 4.55
N PHE A 22 2.15 5.10 3.87
CA PHE A 22 2.23 3.65 3.94
C PHE A 22 2.81 3.25 5.29
N LEU A 23 2.09 2.41 6.03
CA LEU A 23 2.46 2.05 7.39
C LEU A 23 3.36 0.83 7.48
N ASN A 24 3.66 0.19 6.35
CA ASN A 24 4.35 -1.09 6.31
C ASN A 24 3.62 -2.16 7.16
N ASP A 25 2.29 -2.12 7.15
CA ASP A 25 1.40 -3.08 7.82
C ASP A 25 1.16 -4.35 6.98
N ARG A 26 1.70 -4.38 5.76
CA ARG A 26 1.83 -5.52 4.86
C ARG A 26 2.99 -5.30 3.89
N GLU A 27 3.39 -6.35 3.19
CA GLU A 27 4.33 -6.26 2.08
C GLU A 27 3.71 -5.52 0.87
N LEU A 28 4.57 -4.95 0.03
CA LEU A 28 4.17 -4.29 -1.20
C LEU A 28 3.69 -5.32 -2.23
N LEU A 29 2.65 -4.97 -2.98
CA LEU A 29 2.03 -5.90 -3.92
C LEU A 29 2.53 -5.69 -5.34
N ASN A 30 2.64 -6.78 -6.08
CA ASN A 30 2.86 -6.80 -7.51
C ASN A 30 1.84 -7.71 -8.21
N CYS A 31 1.49 -7.35 -9.43
CA CYS A 31 0.72 -8.19 -10.34
C CYS A 31 1.65 -8.70 -11.44
N GLU A 32 2.06 -9.97 -11.35
CA GLU A 32 2.90 -10.62 -12.36
C GLU A 32 2.24 -10.70 -13.75
N HIS A 33 0.91 -10.65 -13.81
CA HIS A 33 0.17 -10.78 -15.06
C HIS A 33 0.21 -9.50 -15.92
N CYS A 34 -0.10 -8.33 -15.33
CA CYS A 34 -0.17 -7.07 -16.07
C CYS A 34 0.96 -6.08 -15.76
N GLY A 35 1.80 -6.41 -14.77
CA GLY A 35 2.97 -5.62 -14.39
C GLY A 35 2.68 -4.39 -13.52
N LEU A 36 1.46 -4.24 -12.99
CA LEU A 36 1.17 -3.21 -11.97
C LEU A 36 1.88 -3.56 -10.65
N GLN A 37 2.54 -2.59 -10.03
CA GLN A 37 3.29 -2.79 -8.78
C GLN A 37 3.10 -1.61 -7.83
N GLU A 38 3.16 -1.90 -6.53
CA GLU A 38 3.23 -0.92 -5.46
C GLU A 38 4.68 -0.57 -5.12
N ASP A 39 4.88 0.66 -4.67
CA ASP A 39 6.14 1.15 -4.10
C ASP A 39 5.84 2.32 -3.15
N VAL A 40 6.86 2.83 -2.48
CA VAL A 40 6.77 3.96 -1.56
C VAL A 40 7.62 5.10 -2.09
N ASP A 41 7.00 6.25 -2.31
CA ASP A 41 7.74 7.43 -2.76
C ASP A 41 8.62 8.02 -1.64
N ILE A 42 9.44 9.01 -1.98
CA ILE A 42 10.32 9.70 -1.03
C ILE A 42 9.57 10.38 0.13
N THR A 43 8.26 10.57 0.02
CA THR A 43 7.40 11.17 1.06
C THR A 43 6.76 10.12 1.96
N GLY A 44 7.01 8.83 1.71
CA GLY A 44 6.44 7.72 2.47
C GLY A 44 5.03 7.33 2.02
N ARG A 45 4.58 7.78 0.85
CA ARG A 45 3.24 7.48 0.34
C ARG A 45 3.27 6.25 -0.54
N LEU A 46 2.23 5.41 -0.39
CA LEU A 46 2.00 4.28 -1.28
C LEU A 46 1.67 4.80 -2.68
N ILE A 47 2.48 4.41 -3.66
CA ILE A 47 2.26 4.69 -5.07
C ILE A 47 2.08 3.38 -5.83
N THR A 48 1.47 3.47 -7.00
CA THR A 48 1.28 2.34 -7.91
C THR A 48 1.68 2.71 -9.31
N TYR A 49 2.48 1.89 -9.98
CA TYR A 49 2.93 2.16 -11.34
C TYR A 49 3.05 0.85 -12.12
N LYS A 50 3.15 0.97 -13.45
CA LYS A 50 3.32 -0.19 -14.32
C LYS A 50 4.79 -0.38 -14.67
N SER A 51 5.25 -1.62 -14.56
CA SER A 51 6.62 -1.98 -14.92
C SER A 51 6.95 -1.57 -16.35
N GLY A 52 8.12 -0.96 -16.53
CA GLY A 52 8.58 -0.46 -17.83
C GLY A 52 8.02 0.90 -18.24
N GLU A 53 7.15 1.52 -17.43
CA GLU A 53 6.68 2.89 -17.62
C GLU A 53 7.38 3.85 -16.64
N ALA A 54 7.16 5.16 -16.81
CA ALA A 54 7.68 6.15 -15.87
C ALA A 54 7.09 5.91 -14.47
N VAL A 55 7.92 6.03 -13.43
CA VAL A 55 7.48 5.84 -12.05
C VAL A 55 6.75 7.10 -11.58
N PHE A 56 5.42 7.05 -11.67
CA PHE A 56 4.50 8.00 -11.07
C PHE A 56 3.29 7.24 -10.53
N ASP A 57 2.62 7.81 -9.53
CA ASP A 57 1.43 7.16 -9.01
C ASP A 57 0.28 7.21 -10.02
N SER A 58 -0.10 6.04 -10.54
CA SER A 58 -1.24 5.83 -11.42
C SER A 58 -2.59 5.93 -10.71
N GLY A 59 -2.60 5.90 -9.37
CA GLY A 59 -3.83 5.91 -8.56
C GLY A 59 -4.55 4.55 -8.48
N MET A 60 -4.05 3.53 -9.17
CA MET A 60 -4.64 2.18 -9.20
C MET A 60 -4.34 1.43 -7.91
N ARG A 61 -5.32 1.17 -7.05
CA ARG A 61 -5.08 0.47 -5.76
C ARG A 61 -5.49 -0.99 -5.83
N PHE A 62 -4.64 -1.86 -5.30
CA PHE A 62 -4.99 -3.25 -5.08
C PHE A 62 -6.12 -3.36 -4.05
N GLU A 63 -7.12 -4.15 -4.38
CA GLU A 63 -8.29 -4.34 -3.52
C GLU A 63 -8.20 -5.67 -2.80
N LYS A 64 -8.62 -5.69 -1.53
CA LYS A 64 -8.67 -6.93 -0.77
C LYS A 64 -9.94 -7.69 -1.13
N GLY A 65 -9.79 -8.81 -1.82
CA GLY A 65 -10.87 -9.72 -2.18
C GLY A 65 -11.33 -10.62 -1.03
N GLU A 66 -12.32 -11.46 -1.33
CA GLU A 66 -12.83 -12.47 -0.39
C GLU A 66 -11.72 -13.45 -0.01
N GLY A 67 -11.62 -13.78 1.28
CA GLY A 67 -10.54 -14.64 1.81
C GLY A 67 -9.23 -13.89 2.12
N GLY A 68 -9.16 -12.59 1.87
CA GLY A 68 -8.03 -11.74 2.25
C GLY A 68 -6.90 -11.66 1.24
N THR A 69 -7.06 -12.27 0.07
CA THR A 69 -6.16 -12.13 -1.07
C THR A 69 -6.35 -10.78 -1.75
N TYR A 70 -5.27 -10.13 -2.17
CA TYR A 70 -5.35 -8.91 -2.94
C TYR A 70 -5.56 -9.19 -4.43
N VAL A 71 -6.34 -8.35 -5.09
CA VAL A 71 -6.71 -8.48 -6.49
C VAL A 71 -6.23 -7.25 -7.26
N CYS A 72 -5.68 -7.48 -8.45
CA CYS A 72 -5.24 -6.42 -9.34
C CYS A 72 -6.43 -5.63 -9.89
N PRO A 73 -6.46 -4.29 -9.76
CA PRO A 73 -7.56 -3.46 -10.26
C PRO A 73 -7.61 -3.39 -11.80
N ILE A 74 -6.55 -3.80 -12.49
CA ILE A 74 -6.44 -3.72 -13.96
C ILE A 74 -6.96 -4.99 -14.63
N CYS A 75 -6.45 -6.16 -14.22
CA CYS A 75 -6.74 -7.42 -14.89
C CYS A 75 -7.53 -8.42 -14.05
N GLY A 76 -7.82 -8.12 -12.78
CA GLY A 76 -8.59 -9.00 -11.89
C GLY A 76 -7.83 -10.23 -11.38
N GLU A 77 -6.55 -10.37 -11.73
CA GLU A 77 -5.71 -11.49 -11.26
C GLU A 77 -5.24 -11.26 -9.80
N PRO A 78 -4.97 -12.34 -9.04
CA PRO A 78 -4.40 -12.23 -7.71
C PRO A 78 -3.05 -11.51 -7.72
N ALA A 79 -2.89 -10.57 -6.79
CA ALA A 79 -1.61 -9.92 -6.53
C ALA A 79 -0.76 -10.78 -5.59
N ARG A 80 0.56 -10.64 -5.69
CA ARG A 80 1.52 -11.29 -4.80
C ARG A 80 2.27 -10.24 -4.01
N GLU A 81 2.65 -10.63 -2.80
CA GLU A 81 3.61 -9.87 -1.99
C GLU A 81 4.99 -10.01 -2.64
N GLY A 82 5.66 -8.88 -2.84
CA GLY A 82 7.00 -8.76 -3.43
C GLY A 82 8.13 -8.80 -2.42
#